data_AF-A0A0T9RR95-F1
#
_entry.id   AF-A0A0T9RR95-F1
#
_cell.length_a   1.000
_cell.length_b   1.000
_cell.length_c   1.000
_cell.angle_alpha   90.00
_cell.angle_beta   90.00
_cell.angle_gamma   90.00
#
_symmetry.space_group_name_H-M   'P 1'
#
loop_
_entity.id
_entity.type
_entity.pdbx_description
1 polymer ?
#
loop_
_entity_poly.entity_id
_entity_poly.type
_entity_poly.pdbx_seq_one_letter_code
_entity_poly.pdbx_strand_id
1 'polypeptide(L)' 'MRDAKDGGYIDDEDIPRLTAWQKYRYTLTKVDISAAPDIEWPVAPQ' A
#
# COMPACT_ATOMS: atom_id res chain seq x y z
N MET A 1 16.16 -0.53 6.39
CA MET A 1 15.67 -0.90 5.03
C MET A 1 16.62 -1.89 4.34
N ARG A 2 17.26 -2.83 5.06
CA ARG A 2 18.32 -3.68 4.47
C ARG A 2 17.99 -5.18 4.42
N ASP A 3 16.88 -5.62 5.00
CA ASP A 3 16.69 -7.06 5.22
C ASP A 3 15.82 -7.75 4.15
N ALA A 4 14.99 -7.00 3.42
CA ALA A 4 14.06 -7.59 2.44
C ALA A 4 14.66 -7.75 1.02
N LYS A 5 15.69 -6.97 0.66
CA LYS A 5 16.34 -7.06 -0.66
C LYS A 5 17.38 -8.18 -0.75
N ASP A 6 18.11 -8.47 0.33
CA ASP A 6 19.21 -9.45 0.31
C ASP A 6 18.73 -10.91 0.40
N GLY A 7 17.44 -11.16 0.62
CA GLY A 7 16.89 -12.50 0.81
C GLY A 7 16.38 -13.22 -0.46
N GLY A 8 16.33 -12.56 -1.62
CA GLY A 8 15.83 -13.16 -2.86
C GLY A 8 14.31 -13.46 -2.88
N TYR A 9 13.52 -12.82 -1.99
CA TYR A 9 12.06 -13.00 -1.88
C TYR A 9 11.23 -11.94 -2.61
N ILE A 10 11.89 -10.92 -3.16
CA ILE A 10 11.25 -9.81 -3.87
C ILE A 10 11.96 -9.74 -5.22
N ASP A 11 11.26 -10.16 -6.26
CA ASP A 11 11.73 -9.97 -7.62
C ASP A 11 11.63 -8.48 -7.99
N ASP A 12 12.45 -7.99 -8.92
CA ASP A 12 12.35 -6.60 -9.37
C ASP A 12 10.95 -6.26 -9.93
N GLU A 13 10.22 -7.27 -10.38
CA GLU A 13 8.81 -7.21 -10.82
C GLU A 13 7.84 -6.90 -9.67
N ASP A 14 8.21 -7.15 -8.41
CA ASP A 14 7.42 -6.84 -7.23
C ASP A 14 7.57 -5.39 -6.78
N ILE A 15 8.63 -4.70 -7.18
CA ILE A 15 8.92 -3.32 -6.76
C ILE A 15 7.77 -2.35 -7.13
N PRO A 16 7.21 -2.37 -8.36
CA PRO A 16 6.08 -1.53 -8.73
C PRO A 16 4.84 -1.81 -7.87
N ARG A 17 4.56 -3.10 -7.62
CA ARG A 17 3.45 -3.55 -6.77
C ARG A 17 3.62 -3.03 -5.35
N LEU A 18 4.78 -3.26 -4.72
CA LEU A 18 5.08 -2.78 -3.37
C LEU A 18 4.99 -1.25 -3.26
N THR A 19 5.42 -0.53 -4.31
CA THR A 19 5.30 0.94 -4.38
C THR A 19 3.84 1.38 -4.45
N ALA A 20 3.00 0.71 -5.25
CA ALA A 20 1.58 1.00 -5.32
C ALA A 20 0.90 0.76 -3.96
N TRP A 21 1.20 -0.36 -3.31
CA TRP A 21 0.71 -0.69 -1.97
C TRP A 21 1.20 0.29 -0.89
N GLN A 22 2.41 0.84 -1.01
CA GLN A 22 2.89 1.89 -0.12
C GLN A 22 2.08 3.19 -0.26
N LYS A 23 1.81 3.62 -1.50
CA LYS A 23 0.97 4.81 -1.78
C LYS A 23 -0.47 4.63 -1.30
N TYR A 24 -1.02 3.44 -1.51
CA TYR A 24 -2.36 3.09 -1.03
C TYR A 24 -2.46 3.22 0.50
N ARG A 25 -1.51 2.64 1.25
CA ARG A 25 -1.46 2.77 2.72
C ARG A 25 -1.38 4.21 3.19
N TYR A 26 -0.60 5.06 2.51
CA TYR A 26 -0.56 6.49 2.83
C TYR A 26 -1.88 7.22 2.52
N THR A 27 -2.63 6.77 1.51
CA THR A 27 -3.94 7.34 1.20
C THR A 27 -4.96 6.96 2.27
N LEU A 28 -4.89 5.74 2.79
CA LEU A 28 -5.74 5.29 3.90
C LEU A 28 -5.56 6.14 5.17
N THR A 29 -4.37 6.67 5.46
CA THR A 29 -4.18 7.53 6.64
C THR A 29 -4.90 8.87 6.55
N LYS A 30 -5.40 9.23 5.35
CA LYS A 30 -6.14 10.46 5.09
C LYS A 30 -7.65 10.24 5.00
N VAL A 31 -8.10 8.99 5.07
CA VAL A 31 -9.53 8.67 5.04
C VAL A 31 -10.17 9.20 6.31
N ASP A 32 -11.27 9.94 6.15
CA ASP A 32 -12.07 10.40 7.27
C ASP A 32 -12.96 9.26 7.77
N ILE A 33 -12.53 8.65 8.86
CA ILE A 33 -13.24 7.53 9.50
C ILE A 33 -14.50 7.99 10.26
N SER A 34 -14.71 9.30 10.44
CA SER A 34 -15.91 9.83 11.13
C SER A 34 -17.17 9.75 10.27
N ALA A 35 -17.02 9.60 8.95
CA ALA A 35 -18.12 9.39 8.02
C ALA A 35 -18.77 7.99 8.11
N ALA A 36 -18.32 7.12 9.02
CA ALA A 36 -18.89 5.80 9.21
C ALA A 36 -20.42 5.85 9.44
N PRO A 37 -21.22 5.00 8.75
CA PRO A 37 -20.80 3.87 7.90
C PRO A 37 -20.50 4.21 6.43
N ASP A 38 -20.74 5.45 6.00
CA ASP A 38 -20.66 5.91 4.60
C ASP A 38 -19.25 6.43 4.27
N ILE A 39 -18.24 5.58 4.45
CA ILE A 39 -16.85 5.92 4.16
C ILE A 39 -16.52 5.54 2.71
N GLU A 40 -16.05 6.52 1.94
CA GLU A 40 -15.46 6.27 0.63
C GLU A 40 -14.03 5.72 0.78
N TRP A 41 -13.90 4.41 0.62
CA TRP A 41 -12.60 3.75 0.65
C TRP A 41 -11.86 3.90 -0.70
N PRO A 42 -10.57 4.25 -0.69
CA PRO A 42 -9.76 4.25 -1.90
C PRO A 42 -9.67 2.83 -2.49
N VAL A 43 -9.49 2.75 -3.81
CA VAL A 43 -9.36 1.46 -4.51
C VAL A 43 -7.98 0.85 -4.25
N ALA A 44 -7.95 -0.43 -3.86
CA ALA A 44 -6.70 -1.16 -3.66
C ALA A 44 -5.99 -1.43 -5.01
N PRO A 45 -4.66 -1.30 -5.07
CA PRO A 45 -3.89 -1.69 -6.24
C PRO A 45 -3.85 -3.21 -6.40
N GLN A 46 -3.55 -3.69 -7.61
CA GLN A 46 -3.38 -5.12 -7.91
C GLN A 46 -1.96 -5.61 -7.59
#